data_AF-A0A377K169-F1
#
_entry.id   AF-A0A377K169-F1
#
_cell.length_a   1.000
_cell.length_b   1.000
_cell.length_c   1.000
_cell.angle_alpha   90.00
_cell.angle_beta   90.00
_cell.angle_gamma   90.00
#
_symmetry.space_group_name_H-M   'P 1'
#
loop_
_entity.id
_entity.type
_entity.pdbx_description
1 polymer ?
#
loop_
_entity_poly.entity_id
_entity_poly.type
_entity_poly.pdbx_seq_one_letter_code
_entity_poly.pdbx_strand_id
1 'polypeptide(L)'
;MSDVAETLDPLRLPLQGERLIEASAGTGKTFTIAALYLRLLLGLGGSAAFPRPLTVEELLVVTFTEAATAELRGRIRSNIHELRIACLRETTDNPLYKRLLEEIDDKAQAAQWLLLAERQMDEAAVFTIHGFCQRMLNLNAF
;
A
#
# COMPACT_ATOMS: atom_id res chain seq x y z
N MET A 1 -4.98 -8.84 -24.65
CA MET A 1 -5.61 -7.94 -23.66
C MET A 1 -7.00 -7.64 -24.19
N SER A 2 -8.03 -7.92 -23.40
CA SER A 2 -9.41 -7.53 -23.72
C SER A 2 -9.51 -6.00 -23.82
N ASP A 3 -10.32 -5.52 -24.77
CA ASP A 3 -10.42 -4.09 -25.13
C ASP A 3 -11.19 -3.24 -24.10
N VAL A 4 -11.63 -3.84 -22.99
CA VAL A 4 -12.42 -3.18 -21.95
C VAL A 4 -11.80 -3.46 -20.59
N ALA A 5 -11.48 -2.40 -19.85
CA ALA A 5 -10.98 -2.50 -18.48
C ALA A 5 -12.06 -3.11 -17.57
N GLU A 6 -11.67 -4.11 -16.76
CA GLU A 6 -12.56 -4.73 -15.77
C GLU A 6 -12.79 -3.81 -14.57
N THR A 7 -13.94 -3.96 -13.91
CA THR A 7 -14.20 -3.25 -12.65
C THR A 7 -13.22 -3.71 -11.56
N LEU A 8 -12.43 -2.78 -11.03
CA LEU A 8 -11.41 -3.06 -10.04
C LEU A 8 -12.01 -3.41 -8.67
N ASP A 9 -11.71 -4.60 -8.13
CA ASP A 9 -11.73 -4.87 -6.69
C ASP A 9 -10.30 -4.81 -6.13
N PRO A 10 -9.95 -3.78 -5.34
CA PRO A 10 -8.61 -3.63 -4.79
C PRO A 10 -8.14 -4.81 -3.94
N LEU A 11 -9.05 -5.60 -3.34
CA LEU A 11 -8.69 -6.76 -2.51
C LEU A 11 -8.38 -8.03 -3.32
N ARG A 12 -8.81 -8.08 -4.59
CA ARG A 12 -8.63 -9.24 -5.47
C ARG A 12 -7.72 -8.96 -6.66
N LEU A 13 -7.26 -7.72 -6.84
CA LEU A 13 -6.26 -7.39 -7.86
C LEU A 13 -4.99 -8.24 -7.65
N PRO A 14 -4.53 -9.01 -8.65
CA PRO A 14 -3.29 -9.76 -8.55
C PRO A 14 -2.09 -8.82 -8.43
N LEU A 15 -1.33 -8.95 -7.36
CA LEU A 15 -0.18 -8.10 -7.03
C LEU A 15 1.13 -8.56 -7.70
N GLN A 16 1.04 -9.42 -8.71
CA GLN A 16 2.19 -9.90 -9.49
C GLN A 16 2.07 -9.49 -10.96
N GLY A 17 3.22 -9.11 -11.52
CA GLY A 17 3.37 -8.68 -12.90
C GLY A 17 2.91 -7.24 -13.11
N GLU A 18 2.63 -6.91 -14.36
CA GLU A 18 2.23 -5.57 -14.77
C GLU A 18 0.70 -5.42 -14.66
N ARG A 19 0.27 -4.30 -14.07
CA ARG A 19 -1.16 -3.95 -13.94
C ARG A 19 -1.35 -2.49 -14.33
N LEU A 20 -2.33 -2.24 -15.17
CA LEU A 20 -2.79 -0.90 -15.51
C LEU A 20 -4.13 -0.65 -14.83
N ILE A 21 -4.19 0.37 -13.98
CA ILE A 21 -5.42 0.79 -13.29
C ILE A 21 -5.82 2.16 -13.85
N GLU A 22 -6.96 2.22 -14.51
CA GLU A 22 -7.56 3.48 -14.93
C GLU A 22 -8.41 4.06 -13.80
N ALA A 23 -8.24 5.36 -13.49
CA ALA A 23 -9.00 6.00 -12.42
C ALA A 23 -9.29 7.47 -12.70
N SER A 24 -10.57 7.78 -12.98
CA SER A 24 -11.08 9.13 -13.24
C SER A 24 -11.17 9.97 -11.95
N ALA A 25 -11.50 11.25 -12.08
CA ALA A 25 -11.73 12.11 -10.91
C ALA A 25 -12.85 11.55 -10.02
N GLY A 26 -12.64 11.52 -8.70
CA GLY A 26 -13.64 11.04 -7.74
C GLY A 26 -13.79 9.52 -7.59
N THR A 27 -13.06 8.69 -8.33
CA THR A 27 -13.24 7.22 -8.31
C THR A 27 -12.44 6.49 -7.23
N GLY A 28 -12.07 7.18 -6.14
CA GLY A 28 -11.39 6.53 -5.02
C GLY A 28 -9.92 6.13 -5.25
N LYS A 29 -9.17 6.80 -6.13
CA LYS A 29 -7.72 6.58 -6.35
C LYS A 29 -6.94 6.39 -5.06
N THR A 30 -7.15 7.30 -4.11
CA THR A 30 -6.47 7.31 -2.83
C THR A 30 -6.83 6.09 -1.98
N PHE A 31 -8.10 5.68 -2.01
CA PHE A 31 -8.59 4.48 -1.35
C PHE A 31 -7.94 3.22 -1.96
N THR A 32 -7.85 3.15 -3.28
CA THR A 32 -7.21 2.04 -3.98
C THR A 32 -5.74 1.91 -3.60
N ILE A 33 -4.98 3.01 -3.64
CA ILE A 33 -3.54 2.98 -3.27
C ILE A 33 -3.38 2.51 -1.83
N ALA A 34 -4.20 3.01 -0.90
CA ALA A 34 -4.18 2.58 0.50
C ALA A 34 -4.41 1.07 0.65
N ALA A 35 -5.45 0.54 -0.01
CA ALA A 35 -5.77 -0.88 0.01
C ALA A 35 -4.61 -1.73 -0.52
N LEU A 36 -4.03 -1.36 -1.67
CA LEU A 36 -2.92 -2.10 -2.26
C LEU A 36 -1.66 -2.06 -1.38
N TYR A 37 -1.35 -0.90 -0.79
CA TYR A 37 -0.19 -0.76 0.09
C TYR A 37 -0.30 -1.66 1.33
N LEU A 38 -1.46 -1.65 1.99
CA LEU A 38 -1.71 -2.50 3.17
C LEU A 38 -1.68 -3.99 2.82
N ARG A 39 -2.22 -4.38 1.66
CA ARG A 39 -2.15 -5.77 1.18
C ARG A 39 -0.72 -6.23 0.96
N LEU A 40 0.13 -5.37 0.38
CA LEU A 40 1.53 -5.71 0.14
C LEU A 40 2.33 -5.81 1.44
N LEU A 41 2.08 -4.92 2.41
CA LEU A 41 2.72 -4.98 3.73
C LEU A 41 2.38 -6.27 4.49
N LEU A 42 1.13 -6.71 4.41
CA LEU A 42 0.62 -7.83 5.20
C LEU A 42 0.56 -9.17 4.42
N GLY A 43 0.87 -9.17 3.12
CA GLY A 43 0.79 -10.35 2.27
C GLY A 43 -0.65 -10.83 2.00
N LEU A 44 -1.62 -9.91 1.91
CA LEU A 44 -3.05 -10.24 1.82
C LEU A 44 -3.56 -10.43 0.38
N GLY A 45 -4.65 -11.20 0.24
CA GLY A 45 -5.38 -11.41 -1.01
C GLY A 45 -5.30 -12.82 -1.60
N GLY A 46 -4.91 -13.83 -0.81
CA GLY A 46 -4.93 -15.24 -1.22
C GLY A 46 -4.10 -15.52 -2.48
N SER A 47 -4.68 -16.16 -3.50
CA SER A 47 -3.98 -16.44 -4.77
C SER A 47 -3.59 -15.19 -5.57
N ALA A 48 -4.15 -14.02 -5.22
CA ALA A 48 -3.82 -12.73 -5.81
C ALA A 48 -2.79 -11.94 -4.97
N ALA A 49 -2.32 -12.50 -3.84
CA ALA A 49 -1.33 -11.87 -2.99
C ALA A 49 0.06 -11.84 -3.65
N PHE A 50 0.92 -10.95 -3.15
CA PHE A 50 2.34 -11.00 -3.45
C PHE A 50 2.98 -12.21 -2.72
N PRO A 51 4.04 -12.85 -3.26
CA PRO A 51 4.61 -14.07 -2.66
C PRO A 51 5.07 -13.97 -1.19
N ARG A 52 5.30 -12.77 -0.67
CA ARG A 52 5.69 -12.51 0.72
C ARG A 52 5.19 -11.13 1.18
N PRO A 53 5.07 -10.87 2.50
CA PRO A 53 4.93 -9.50 2.98
C PRO A 53 6.19 -8.68 2.62
N LEU A 54 5.97 -7.38 2.39
CA LEU A 54 7.01 -6.40 2.05
C LEU A 54 7.16 -5.36 3.17
N THR A 55 8.34 -4.76 3.29
CA THR A 55 8.55 -3.61 4.19
C THR A 55 8.23 -2.28 3.49
N VAL A 56 8.11 -1.19 4.24
CA VAL A 56 7.84 0.15 3.68
C VAL A 56 8.95 0.66 2.75
N GLU A 57 10.17 0.16 2.91
CA GLU A 57 11.33 0.46 2.05
C GLU A 57 11.29 -0.32 0.73
N GLU A 58 10.67 -1.50 0.72
CA GLU A 58 10.52 -2.36 -0.46
C GLU A 58 9.35 -1.94 -1.35
N LEU A 59 8.46 -1.06 -0.85
CA LEU A 59 7.28 -0.56 -1.55
C LEU A 59 7.56 0.76 -2.24
N LEU A 60 8.09 0.69 -3.46
CA LEU A 60 8.34 1.86 -4.29
C LEU A 60 7.04 2.50 -4.77
N VAL A 61 6.83 3.76 -4.38
CA VAL A 61 5.73 4.60 -4.87
C VAL A 61 6.32 5.89 -5.43
N VAL A 62 6.05 6.16 -6.71
CA VAL A 62 6.54 7.36 -7.39
C VAL A 62 5.37 8.26 -7.80
N THR A 63 5.55 9.58 -7.67
CA THR A 63 4.56 10.59 -8.07
C THR A 63 5.23 11.81 -8.70
N PHE A 64 4.45 12.73 -9.24
CA PHE A 64 4.98 13.87 -10.00
C PHE A 64 5.49 15.02 -9.12
N THR A 65 4.80 15.32 -8.02
CA THR A 65 5.10 16.50 -7.20
C THR A 65 5.55 16.16 -5.79
N GLU A 66 6.37 17.03 -5.20
CA GLU A 66 6.79 16.93 -3.80
C GLU A 66 5.59 17.01 -2.85
N ALA A 67 4.61 17.86 -3.16
CA ALA A 67 3.36 17.96 -2.41
C ALA A 67 2.58 16.63 -2.42
N ALA A 68 2.45 15.98 -3.58
CA ALA A 68 1.79 14.69 -3.68
C ALA A 68 2.56 13.59 -2.94
N THR A 69 3.90 13.66 -2.92
CA THR A 69 4.75 12.73 -2.15
C THR A 69 4.47 12.87 -0.65
N ALA A 70 4.46 14.10 -0.13
CA ALA A 70 4.18 14.38 1.27
C ALA A 70 2.75 13.96 1.67
N GLU A 71 1.76 14.31 0.85
CA GLU A 71 0.37 13.91 1.07
C GLU A 71 0.24 12.38 1.11
N LEU A 72 0.82 11.69 0.12
CA LEU A 72 0.71 10.24 0.00
C LEU A 72 1.40 9.53 1.16
N ARG A 73 2.58 9.99 1.57
CA ARG A 73 3.31 9.48 2.74
C ARG A 73 2.49 9.66 4.02
N GLY A 74 1.90 10.84 4.22
CA GLY A 74 1.03 11.12 5.38
C GLY A 74 -0.19 10.21 5.41
N ARG A 75 -0.84 10.01 4.26
CA ARG A 75 -2.01 9.11 4.14
C ARG A 75 -1.65 7.65 4.41
N ILE A 76 -0.54 7.15 3.84
CA ILE A 76 -0.07 5.78 4.09
C ILE A 76 0.19 5.57 5.59
N ARG A 77 0.87 6.52 6.24
CA ARG A 77 1.10 6.48 7.69
C ARG A 77 -0.21 6.39 8.48
N SER A 78 -1.20 7.22 8.14
CA SER A 78 -2.53 7.19 8.78
C SER A 78 -3.21 5.84 8.62
N ASN A 79 -3.21 5.28 7.40
CA ASN A 79 -3.87 4.00 7.12
C ASN A 79 -3.21 2.83 7.86
N ILE A 80 -1.87 2.82 7.95
CA ILE A 80 -1.11 1.82 8.73
C ILE A 80 -1.49 1.93 10.20
N HIS A 81 -1.49 3.14 10.75
CA HIS A 81 -1.86 3.40 12.14
C HIS A 81 -3.30 2.94 12.44
N GLU A 82 -4.26 3.36 11.61
CA GLU A 82 -5.67 3.04 11.79
C GLU A 82 -5.94 1.53 11.67
N LEU A 83 -5.36 0.85 10.67
CA LEU A 83 -5.50 -0.60 10.55
C LEU A 83 -4.84 -1.33 11.73
N ARG A 84 -3.71 -0.82 12.24
CA ARG A 84 -3.07 -1.38 13.43
C ARG A 84 -3.99 -1.31 14.64
N ILE A 85 -4.61 -0.15 14.88
CA ILE A 85 -5.58 0.02 15.97
C ILE A 85 -6.79 -0.90 15.75
N ALA A 86 -7.27 -1.02 14.52
CA ALA A 86 -8.36 -1.94 14.17
C ALA A 86 -7.99 -3.41 14.44
N CYS A 87 -6.74 -3.82 14.18
CA CYS A 87 -6.24 -5.16 14.51
C CYS A 87 -6.21 -5.40 16.02
N LEU A 88 -5.75 -4.41 16.81
CA LEU A 88 -5.70 -4.53 18.28
C LEU A 88 -7.09 -4.56 18.92
N ARG A 89 -8.07 -3.89 18.31
CA ARG A 89 -9.47 -3.87 18.77
C ARG A 89 -10.31 -5.00 18.18
N GLU A 90 -9.80 -5.66 17.14
CA GLU A 90 -10.51 -6.62 16.30
C GLU A 90 -11.85 -6.09 15.74
N THR A 91 -11.97 -4.77 15.60
CA THR A 91 -13.19 -4.11 15.10
C THR A 91 -12.88 -2.75 14.50
N THR A 92 -13.72 -2.32 13.56
CA THR A 92 -13.62 -1.03 12.88
C THR A 92 -14.93 -0.68 12.16
N ASP A 93 -15.25 0.61 12.11
CA ASP A 93 -16.36 1.13 11.31
C ASP A 93 -15.94 1.49 9.87
N ASN A 94 -14.63 1.48 9.58
CA ASN A 94 -14.13 1.78 8.23
C ASN A 94 -14.34 0.55 7.32
N PRO A 95 -15.08 0.68 6.20
CA PRO A 95 -15.39 -0.44 5.33
C PRO A 95 -14.16 -1.15 4.74
N LEU A 96 -13.08 -0.42 4.43
CA LEU A 96 -11.85 -1.02 3.91
C LEU A 96 -11.18 -1.89 4.97
N TYR A 97 -10.98 -1.32 6.15
CA TYR A 97 -10.30 -2.03 7.24
C TYR A 97 -11.11 -3.22 7.70
N LYS A 98 -12.44 -3.14 7.68
CA LYS A 98 -13.31 -4.27 7.98
C LYS A 98 -13.05 -5.44 7.03
N ARG A 99 -13.02 -5.17 5.71
CA ARG A 99 -12.69 -6.20 4.70
C ARG A 99 -11.27 -6.74 4.87
N LEU A 100 -10.30 -5.90 5.24
CA LEU A 100 -8.92 -6.36 5.49
C LEU A 100 -8.82 -7.20 6.76
N LEU A 101 -9.53 -6.86 7.84
CA LEU A 101 -9.59 -7.65 9.07
C LEU A 101 -10.16 -9.05 8.82
N GLU A 102 -11.13 -9.17 7.92
CA GLU A 102 -11.69 -10.45 7.49
C GLU A 102 -10.66 -11.33 6.75
N GLU A 103 -9.66 -10.75 6.10
CA GLU A 103 -8.58 -11.48 5.40
C GLU A 103 -7.33 -11.76 6.24
N ILE A 104 -7.16 -11.07 7.38
CA ILE A 104 -6.02 -11.27 8.26
C ILE A 104 -6.29 -12.48 9.14
N ASP A 105 -5.46 -13.52 9.10
CA ASP A 105 -5.63 -14.68 9.98
C ASP A 105 -5.24 -14.35 11.43
N ASP A 106 -4.03 -13.84 11.65
CA ASP A 106 -3.49 -13.44 12.95
C ASP A 106 -3.43 -11.91 13.08
N LYS A 107 -4.43 -11.34 13.77
CA LYS A 107 -4.55 -9.89 13.99
C LYS A 107 -3.48 -9.36 14.94
N ALA A 108 -3.02 -10.18 15.90
CA ALA A 108 -1.98 -9.78 16.83
C ALA A 108 -0.64 -9.64 16.11
N GLN A 109 -0.29 -10.61 15.26
CA GLN A 109 0.90 -10.53 14.41
C GLN A 109 0.82 -9.36 13.42
N ALA A 110 -0.32 -9.17 12.75
CA ALA A 110 -0.52 -8.05 11.85
C ALA A 110 -0.32 -6.70 12.56
N ALA A 111 -0.83 -6.54 13.79
CA ALA A 111 -0.63 -5.33 14.57
C ALA A 111 0.85 -5.06 14.90
N GLN A 112 1.67 -6.11 15.12
CA GLN A 112 3.12 -5.97 15.32
C GLN A 112 3.82 -5.54 14.03
N TRP A 113 3.50 -6.16 12.89
CA TRP A 113 4.08 -5.77 11.60
C TRP A 113 3.71 -4.34 11.22
N LEU A 114 2.46 -3.94 11.42
CA LEU A 114 2.02 -2.57 11.18
C LEU A 114 2.70 -1.57 12.12
N LEU A 115 2.99 -1.95 13.38
CA LEU A 115 3.74 -1.09 14.30
C LEU A 115 5.17 -0.85 13.81
N LEU A 116 5.82 -1.90 13.30
CA LEU A 116 7.16 -1.78 12.72
C LEU A 116 7.13 -0.88 11.48
N ALA A 117 6.19 -1.14 10.56
CA ALA A 117 6.00 -0.32 9.37
C ALA A 117 5.72 1.16 9.72
N GLU A 118 4.88 1.44 10.71
CA GLU A 118 4.56 2.79 11.19
C GLU A 118 5.81 3.53 11.68
N ARG A 119 6.69 2.85 12.42
CA ARG A 119 7.96 3.39 12.92
C ARG A 119 8.97 3.65 11.80
N GLN A 120 8.93 2.87 10.73
CA GLN A 120 9.83 2.99 9.58
C GLN A 120 9.30 3.93 8.48
N MET A 121 8.19 4.62 8.70
CA MET A 121 7.57 5.46 7.65
C MET A 121 8.45 6.65 7.20
N ASP A 122 9.46 7.04 7.97
CA ASP A 122 10.44 8.05 7.55
C ASP A 122 11.35 7.50 6.43
N GLU A 123 11.58 6.20 6.40
CA GLU A 123 12.37 5.47 5.40
C GLU A 123 11.53 4.95 4.23
N ALA A 124 10.21 5.13 4.28
CA ALA A 124 9.30 4.65 3.24
C ALA A 124 9.72 5.13 1.83
N ALA A 125 9.68 4.21 0.86
CA ALA A 125 10.11 4.43 -0.52
C ALA A 125 9.07 5.19 -1.36
N VAL A 126 8.64 6.36 -0.87
CA VAL A 126 7.70 7.27 -1.52
C VAL A 126 8.46 8.50 -2.02
N PHE A 127 8.59 8.63 -3.34
CA PHE A 127 9.45 9.63 -3.99
C PHE A 127 8.74 10.37 -5.12
N THR A 128 9.30 11.49 -5.54
CA THR A 128 9.05 11.99 -6.88
C THR A 128 9.77 11.15 -7.93
N ILE A 129 9.33 11.21 -9.19
CA ILE A 129 10.01 10.55 -10.31
C ILE A 129 11.50 10.93 -10.35
N HIS A 130 11.80 12.23 -10.25
CA HIS A 130 13.17 12.74 -10.25
C HIS A 130 13.96 12.29 -9.02
N GLY A 131 13.35 12.34 -7.83
CA GLY A 131 14.00 11.91 -6.58
C GLY A 131 14.39 10.42 -6.61
N PHE A 132 13.52 9.56 -7.16
CA PHE A 132 13.83 8.15 -7.35
C PHE A 132 15.01 7.94 -8.31
N CYS A 133 14.98 8.57 -9.49
CA CYS A 133 16.06 8.46 -10.47
C CYS A 133 17.42 8.90 -9.89
N GLN A 134 17.46 10.03 -9.17
CA GLN A 134 18.68 10.52 -8.55
C GLN A 134 19.21 9.56 -7.46
N ARG A 135 18.32 8.99 -6.64
CA ARG A 135 18.69 7.99 -5.62
C ARG A 135 19.32 6.75 -6.25
N MET A 136 18.74 6.23 -7.33
CA MET A 136 19.28 5.07 -8.03
C MET A 136 20.67 5.33 -8.64
N LEU A 137 20.89 6.53 -9.18
CA LEU A 137 22.21 6.93 -9.69
C LEU A 137 23.25 6.99 -8.57
N ASN A 138 22.90 7.55 -7.42
CA ASN A 138 23.83 7.68 -6.29
C ASN A 138 24.15 6.32 -5.63
N LEU A 139 23.19 5.42 -5.52
CA LEU A 139 23.40 4.10 -4.90
C LEU A 139 24.27 3.17 -5.73
N ASN A 140 24.26 3.33 -7.06
CA ASN A 140 25.07 2.54 -7.98
C ASN A 140 26.27 3.34 -8.51
N ALA A 141 26.61 4.44 -7.84
CA ALA A 141 27.83 5.18 -8.10
C ALA A 141 29.00 4.42 -7.46
N PHE A 142 29.52 3.46 -8.22
CA PHE A 142 30.75 2.67 -8.02
C PHE A 142 30.66 1.49 -7.06
#